data_AF-A0A932D1L4-F1
#
_entry.id   AF-A0A932D1L4-F1
#
_cell.length_a   1.000
_cell.length_b   1.000
_cell.length_c   1.000
_cell.angle_alpha   90.00
_cell.angle_beta   90.00
_cell.angle_gamma   90.00
#
_symmetry.space_group_name_H-M   'P 1'
#
loop_
_entity.id
_entity.type
_entity.pdbx_description
1 polymer ?
#
loop_
_entity_poly.entity_id
_entity_poly.type
_entity_poly.pdbx_seq_one_letter_code
_entity_poly.pdbx_strand_id
1 'polypeptide(L)'
;MSARLASLGLAALLASCGGKAGYVPPTGEDAAAADADAGDDAASADASADAEPPTCTVDEDGDRSTSADCGGRDCDDGDPSIRPGADDPGEWTFETVDAGGWALGPSLALDRAGEVHLVYENLSEGTLSHATKAGDEWVVEAIEAGGRGAALAIDGEGVLHVLHESDDGLRHARLGAEGWASDDAARPAEGHRLAQPSLAIDGDGRLRLAFRDVAAGSSALHLGTWDGDWTIAPLARGGLADPPDDGAPSLAADAEGTVHVVFTSGGELRHVALVGDEPVADAIAPGADASAPRLAFDPSGNAVVAYRNETDRSLWIARSDGETWAVETVDARNDPGQPALAVDRQGAIHLLYHAAGNFDLRYATNAFGDWVFQTVDRSGEAGTAIAIDGDGAIQMGFATTDSDLRFAGHVGGDGIDQDCSGKIDG
;
A
#
# COMPACT_ATOMS: atom_id res chain seq x y z
N MET A 1 -16.43 41.45 -53.45
CA MET A 1 -16.59 42.27 -52.23
C MET A 1 -15.71 41.60 -51.17
N SER A 2 -14.46 42.04 -50.97
CA SER A 2 -14.05 43.03 -49.95
C SER A 2 -14.60 42.69 -48.56
N ALA A 3 -13.87 42.68 -47.44
CA ALA A 3 -12.51 43.04 -47.03
C ALA A 3 -12.48 42.74 -45.50
N ARG A 4 -11.46 42.06 -44.93
CA ARG A 4 -10.29 42.60 -44.19
C ARG A 4 -10.32 42.43 -42.63
N LEU A 5 -9.21 41.84 -42.12
CA LEU A 5 -8.38 42.09 -40.90
C LEU A 5 -9.02 41.98 -39.48
N ALA A 6 -8.33 41.59 -38.39
CA ALA A 6 -6.91 41.61 -37.96
C ALA A 6 -6.63 40.45 -36.96
N SER A 7 -5.48 39.73 -36.91
CA SER A 7 -4.10 40.06 -36.45
C SER A 7 -3.92 40.41 -34.96
N LEU A 8 -3.27 39.49 -34.21
CA LEU A 8 -2.37 39.66 -33.04
C LEU A 8 -1.86 38.24 -32.70
N GLY A 9 -0.60 37.92 -32.41
CA GLY A 9 0.65 38.66 -32.26
C GLY A 9 1.64 37.68 -31.58
N LEU A 10 2.73 37.35 -32.28
CA LEU A 10 3.78 36.41 -31.88
C LEU A 10 4.94 37.17 -31.21
N ALA A 11 5.39 36.74 -30.02
CA ALA A 11 6.71 36.99 -29.41
C ALA A 11 6.76 36.34 -28.02
N ALA A 12 7.86 35.87 -27.43
CA ALA A 12 9.20 35.48 -27.86
C ALA A 12 9.83 34.80 -26.61
N LEU A 13 10.56 33.71 -26.81
CA LEU A 13 11.41 33.07 -25.80
C LEU A 13 12.75 33.82 -25.78
N LEU A 14 13.30 34.16 -24.60
CA LEU A 14 14.75 34.27 -24.37
C LEU A 14 15.07 34.37 -22.86
N ALA A 15 16.10 33.62 -22.48
CA ALA A 15 16.57 33.34 -21.13
C ALA A 15 17.34 34.49 -20.45
N SER A 16 17.42 34.42 -19.11
CA SER A 16 18.49 35.03 -18.32
C SER A 16 18.66 34.30 -16.99
N CYS A 17 19.83 33.69 -16.79
CA CYS A 17 20.38 33.27 -15.50
C CYS A 17 20.96 34.46 -14.72
N GLY A 18 20.90 34.40 -13.39
CA GLY A 18 21.89 35.04 -12.51
C GLY A 18 21.30 35.71 -11.26
N GLY A 19 21.61 35.18 -10.07
CA GLY A 19 21.34 35.87 -8.81
C GLY A 19 21.64 35.04 -7.56
N LYS A 20 22.91 35.04 -7.13
CA LYS A 20 23.40 34.44 -5.88
C LYS A 20 22.89 35.20 -4.64
N ALA A 21 22.53 34.45 -3.60
CA ALA A 21 22.66 34.81 -2.18
C ALA A 21 22.94 33.48 -1.45
N GLY A 22 23.90 33.28 -0.55
CA GLY A 22 24.65 34.18 0.31
C GLY A 22 24.69 33.53 1.69
N TYR A 23 25.34 32.37 1.83
CA TYR A 23 25.51 31.66 3.10
C TYR A 23 26.83 32.08 3.75
N VAL A 24 26.77 32.55 5.00
CA VAL A 24 27.93 32.92 5.83
C VAL A 24 27.88 32.06 7.09
N PRO A 25 28.87 31.20 7.36
CA PRO A 25 29.00 30.55 8.66
C PRO A 25 29.80 31.44 9.63
N PRO A 26 29.53 31.40 10.95
CA PRO A 26 30.33 32.11 11.93
C PRO A 26 31.64 31.36 12.22
N THR A 27 32.74 32.11 12.18
CA THR A 27 34.08 31.72 12.64
C THR A 27 34.22 31.99 14.14
N GLY A 28 34.84 31.06 14.86
CA GLY A 28 35.15 31.19 16.29
C GLY A 28 36.44 31.97 16.61
N GLU A 29 36.73 31.96 17.92
CA GLU A 29 37.93 32.42 18.64
C GLU A 29 38.05 33.97 18.79
N ASP A 30 38.34 34.59 19.93
CA ASP A 30 39.23 34.17 21.03
C ASP A 30 39.17 35.12 22.26
N ALA A 31 39.78 34.68 23.37
CA ALA A 31 40.45 35.42 24.46
C ALA A 31 39.70 36.01 25.70
N ALA A 32 39.75 35.22 26.78
CA ALA A 32 40.41 35.45 28.10
C ALA A 32 40.31 36.80 28.86
N ALA A 33 39.92 36.71 30.15
CA ALA A 33 40.65 37.28 31.28
C ALA A 33 40.25 36.61 32.61
N ALA A 34 41.24 36.26 33.42
CA ALA A 34 41.12 35.76 34.78
C ALA A 34 41.10 36.90 35.80
N ASP A 35 40.38 36.72 36.90
CA ASP A 35 40.82 37.21 38.21
C ASP A 35 40.27 36.31 39.32
N ALA A 36 41.08 36.09 40.35
CA ALA A 36 40.83 35.20 41.46
C ALA A 36 40.66 36.02 42.74
N ASP A 37 39.66 35.70 43.56
CA ASP A 37 39.79 35.85 45.01
C ASP A 37 38.87 34.87 45.77
N ALA A 38 39.38 34.40 46.91
CA ALA A 38 38.82 33.35 47.74
C ALA A 38 37.92 33.90 48.87
N GLY A 39 37.00 33.08 49.35
CA GLY A 39 36.27 33.35 50.60
C GLY A 39 35.25 32.26 50.92
N ASP A 40 35.58 31.42 51.90
CA ASP A 40 34.70 30.47 52.56
C ASP A 40 33.40 31.12 53.06
N ASP A 41 32.27 30.43 52.92
CA ASP A 41 31.33 30.22 54.04
C ASP A 41 30.20 29.26 53.64
N ALA A 42 30.05 28.22 54.45
CA ALA A 42 28.95 27.26 54.39
C ALA A 42 27.65 27.89 54.90
N ALA A 43 26.63 27.95 54.06
CA ALA A 43 25.24 28.02 54.50
C ALA A 43 24.31 27.45 53.44
N SER A 44 23.53 26.45 53.85
CA SER A 44 22.42 25.89 53.08
C SER A 44 21.38 26.97 52.78
N ALA A 45 21.00 27.12 51.51
CA ALA A 45 19.72 27.67 51.14
C ALA A 45 19.28 27.07 49.80
N ASP A 46 18.18 26.34 49.91
CA ASP A 46 17.24 25.93 48.89
C ASP A 46 16.99 27.08 47.88
N ALA A 47 17.34 26.85 46.62
CA ALA A 47 16.99 27.73 45.51
C ALA A 47 16.81 26.86 44.26
N SER A 48 15.54 26.58 43.96
CA SER A 48 15.09 26.11 42.66
C SER A 48 15.59 27.07 41.58
N ALA A 49 16.63 26.69 40.85
CA ALA A 49 16.93 27.28 39.57
C ALA A 49 16.03 26.57 38.55
N ASP A 50 15.04 27.30 38.04
CA ASP A 50 14.35 26.99 36.81
C ASP A 50 15.41 26.82 35.70
N ALA A 51 15.80 25.56 35.44
CA ALA A 51 16.33 25.23 34.14
C ALA A 51 15.18 25.44 33.16
N GLU A 52 15.37 26.26 32.13
CA GLU A 52 14.43 26.25 31.00
C GLU A 52 14.27 24.78 30.56
N PRO A 53 13.03 24.29 30.38
CA PRO A 53 12.83 22.93 29.93
C PRO A 53 13.58 22.75 28.61
N PRO A 54 14.26 21.61 28.39
CA PRO A 54 14.95 21.37 27.13
C PRO A 54 13.98 21.63 25.98
N THR A 55 14.40 22.42 25.00
CA THR A 55 13.62 22.62 23.77
C THR A 55 13.72 21.34 22.96
N CYS A 56 12.80 20.42 23.18
CA CYS A 56 12.72 19.16 22.45
C CYS A 56 12.16 19.44 21.04
N THR A 57 13.04 19.44 20.03
CA THR A 57 12.64 19.70 18.62
C THR A 57 13.00 18.56 17.68
N VAL A 58 13.46 17.41 18.19
CA VAL A 58 13.91 16.28 17.37
C VAL A 58 13.19 15.01 17.82
N ASP A 59 12.46 14.43 16.86
CA ASP A 59 11.84 13.11 16.88
C ASP A 59 12.95 12.13 16.44
N GLU A 60 13.63 11.48 17.41
CA GLU A 60 14.82 10.63 17.17
C GLU A 60 14.48 9.25 16.62
N ASP A 61 13.24 8.80 16.78
CA ASP A 61 12.81 7.42 16.54
C ASP A 61 11.80 7.33 15.37
N GLY A 62 11.26 8.47 14.92
CA GLY A 62 10.47 8.63 13.70
C GLY A 62 8.96 8.42 13.90
N ASP A 63 8.51 8.33 15.16
CA ASP A 63 7.13 8.05 15.58
C ASP A 63 6.20 9.27 15.46
N ARG A 64 6.78 10.45 15.14
CA ARG A 64 6.12 11.76 15.00
C ARG A 64 5.89 12.51 16.33
N SER A 65 6.61 12.18 17.40
CA SER A 65 6.50 12.73 18.76
C SER A 65 7.88 13.17 19.31
N THR A 66 7.92 14.12 20.26
CA THR A 66 9.18 14.66 20.82
C THR A 66 9.35 14.33 22.31
N SER A 67 9.84 13.12 22.62
CA SER A 67 10.55 12.68 23.85
C SER A 67 9.84 12.72 25.24
N ALA A 68 10.22 11.74 26.09
CA ALA A 68 9.71 11.44 27.43
C ALA A 68 9.83 12.55 28.50
N ASP A 69 10.73 13.53 28.34
CA ASP A 69 10.94 14.59 29.35
C ASP A 69 9.81 15.65 29.40
N CYS A 70 8.80 15.53 28.53
CA CYS A 70 7.65 16.46 28.46
C CYS A 70 6.35 15.94 29.11
N GLY A 71 6.37 14.84 29.86
CA GLY A 71 5.26 14.46 30.74
C GLY A 71 4.08 13.74 30.07
N GLY A 72 4.36 12.88 29.10
CA GLY A 72 3.45 11.79 28.73
C GLY A 72 3.50 10.65 29.76
N ARG A 73 2.44 9.86 29.85
CA ARG A 73 2.45 8.59 30.61
C ARG A 73 2.66 7.46 29.61
N ASP A 74 3.89 7.00 29.45
CA ASP A 74 4.23 5.79 28.69
C ASP A 74 5.56 5.20 29.18
N CYS A 75 5.74 3.91 28.91
CA CYS A 75 6.63 3.01 29.64
C CYS A 75 7.65 2.27 28.74
N ASP A 76 7.96 2.75 27.53
CA ASP A 76 8.94 2.15 26.63
C ASP A 76 9.62 3.14 25.65
N ASP A 77 10.74 3.72 26.05
CA ASP A 77 11.63 4.56 25.21
C ASP A 77 12.48 3.74 24.21
N GLY A 78 11.99 2.57 23.78
CA GLY A 78 12.68 1.62 22.92
C GLY A 78 11.94 1.24 21.64
N ASP A 79 10.64 1.52 21.53
CA ASP A 79 9.84 1.24 20.33
C ASP A 79 9.48 2.53 19.56
N PRO A 80 10.26 2.92 18.53
CA PRO A 80 9.95 3.99 17.55
C PRO A 80 8.57 3.96 16.86
N SER A 81 7.72 3.00 17.16
CA SER A 81 6.49 2.73 16.42
C SER A 81 5.19 3.06 17.18
N ILE A 82 5.29 3.44 18.46
CA ILE A 82 4.14 3.73 19.32
C ILE A 82 4.32 5.11 19.97
N ARG A 83 3.27 5.94 19.89
CA ARG A 83 3.32 7.32 20.43
C ARG A 83 2.99 7.34 21.92
N PRO A 84 3.46 8.35 22.68
CA PRO A 84 3.01 8.58 24.04
C PRO A 84 1.50 8.77 24.15
N GLY A 85 0.81 7.78 24.71
CA GLY A 85 -0.65 7.77 24.89
C GLY A 85 -1.47 7.47 23.63
N ALA A 86 -0.85 6.93 22.56
CA ALA A 86 -1.60 6.34 21.45
C ALA A 86 -2.09 4.94 21.83
N ASP A 87 -3.25 4.56 21.30
CA ASP A 87 -3.73 3.19 21.38
C ASP A 87 -2.73 2.28 20.66
N ASP A 88 -2.19 1.30 21.39
CA ASP A 88 -1.24 0.31 20.88
C ASP A 88 -1.97 -0.61 19.88
N PRO A 89 -1.55 -0.66 18.60
CA PRO A 89 -2.14 -1.58 17.66
C PRO A 89 -2.00 -3.03 18.11
N GLY A 90 -0.97 -3.41 18.88
CA GLY A 90 -0.65 -4.78 19.28
C GLY A 90 0.61 -5.30 18.59
N GLU A 91 1.09 -6.48 19.01
CA GLU A 91 2.35 -7.07 18.51
C GLU A 91 2.17 -7.89 17.23
N TRP A 92 3.15 -7.80 16.33
CA TRP A 92 3.25 -8.65 15.13
C TRP A 92 3.93 -9.98 15.45
N THR A 93 3.32 -11.07 15.00
CA THR A 93 3.96 -12.39 14.98
C THR A 93 4.48 -12.70 13.59
N PHE A 94 5.73 -13.15 13.48
CA PHE A 94 6.40 -13.41 12.21
C PHE A 94 6.66 -14.89 11.98
N GLU A 95 6.46 -15.33 10.74
CA GLU A 95 6.75 -16.68 10.28
C GLU A 95 7.49 -16.64 8.93
N THR A 96 8.45 -17.53 8.74
CA THR A 96 9.04 -17.78 7.42
C THR A 96 8.16 -18.77 6.67
N VAL A 97 7.67 -18.36 5.50
CA VAL A 97 6.81 -19.18 4.63
C VAL A 97 7.67 -20.03 3.70
N ASP A 98 8.62 -19.40 3.02
CA ASP A 98 9.52 -20.06 2.06
C ASP A 98 10.91 -19.42 2.12
N ALA A 99 11.89 -20.19 2.57
CA ALA A 99 13.25 -19.72 2.80
C ALA A 99 14.12 -19.91 1.54
N GLY A 100 14.76 -18.83 1.08
CA GLY A 100 15.63 -18.84 -0.11
C GLY A 100 14.88 -18.94 -1.44
N GLY A 101 13.56 -18.76 -1.44
CA GLY A 101 12.70 -18.80 -2.63
C GLY A 101 12.88 -17.62 -3.59
N TRP A 102 13.52 -16.53 -3.17
CA TRP A 102 13.55 -15.27 -3.92
C TRP A 102 12.13 -14.88 -4.35
N ALA A 103 11.26 -14.77 -3.35
CA ALA A 103 9.85 -14.50 -3.53
C ALA A 103 9.62 -13.07 -4.04
N LEU A 104 8.77 -12.90 -5.04
CA LEU A 104 8.34 -11.60 -5.54
C LEU A 104 6.84 -11.52 -5.73
N GLY A 105 6.32 -10.31 -5.49
CA GLY A 105 4.93 -9.95 -5.78
C GLY A 105 3.90 -10.90 -5.17
N PRO A 106 3.92 -11.12 -3.84
CA PRO A 106 2.94 -11.99 -3.22
C PRO A 106 1.53 -11.45 -3.40
N SER A 107 0.58 -12.35 -3.60
CA SER A 107 -0.87 -12.10 -3.52
C SER A 107 -1.45 -13.03 -2.46
N LEU A 108 -2.30 -12.49 -1.59
CA LEU A 108 -2.84 -13.20 -0.43
C LEU A 108 -4.36 -13.22 -0.50
N ALA A 109 -4.95 -14.36 -0.14
CA ALA A 109 -6.37 -14.51 0.12
C ALA A 109 -6.60 -15.43 1.32
N LEU A 110 -7.74 -15.25 1.98
CA LEU A 110 -8.18 -16.10 3.08
C LEU A 110 -9.38 -16.92 2.63
N ASP A 111 -9.39 -18.20 2.96
CA ASP A 111 -10.56 -19.05 2.72
C ASP A 111 -11.65 -18.84 3.79
N ARG A 112 -12.75 -19.58 3.71
CA ARG A 112 -13.84 -19.48 4.71
C ARG A 112 -13.49 -20.00 6.10
N ALA A 113 -12.47 -20.84 6.21
CA ALA A 113 -11.95 -21.30 7.49
C ALA A 113 -10.95 -20.31 8.11
N GLY A 114 -10.55 -19.27 7.36
CA GLY A 114 -9.50 -18.33 7.75
C GLY A 114 -8.10 -18.86 7.41
N GLU A 115 -7.99 -19.94 6.64
CA GLU A 115 -6.72 -20.45 6.16
C GLU A 115 -6.11 -19.47 5.16
N VAL A 116 -4.82 -19.21 5.34
CA VAL A 116 -4.07 -18.27 4.52
C VAL A 116 -3.59 -18.97 3.25
N HIS A 117 -3.81 -18.32 2.12
CA HIS A 117 -3.26 -18.72 0.83
C HIS A 117 -2.43 -17.58 0.24
N LEU A 118 -1.18 -17.89 -0.09
CA LEU A 118 -0.24 -17.00 -0.73
C LEU A 118 0.15 -17.55 -2.09
N VAL A 119 0.21 -16.70 -3.09
CA VAL A 119 0.85 -17.01 -4.37
C VAL A 119 1.93 -15.99 -4.67
N TYR A 120 3.05 -16.45 -5.20
CA TYR A 120 4.23 -15.62 -5.41
C TYR A 120 5.12 -16.21 -6.49
N GLU A 121 5.92 -15.34 -7.11
CA GLU A 121 6.98 -15.77 -8.02
C GLU A 121 8.17 -16.25 -7.18
N ASN A 122 8.56 -17.52 -7.34
CA ASN A 122 9.75 -18.10 -6.75
C ASN A 122 10.87 -18.10 -7.79
N LEU A 123 11.80 -17.16 -7.69
CA LEU A 123 12.87 -17.01 -8.68
C LEU A 123 13.98 -18.06 -8.52
N SER A 124 14.12 -18.67 -7.34
CA SER A 124 15.17 -19.68 -7.13
C SER A 124 14.85 -20.99 -7.82
N GLU A 125 13.57 -21.36 -7.84
CA GLU A 125 13.03 -22.53 -8.56
C GLU A 125 12.55 -22.17 -9.97
N GLY A 126 12.30 -20.89 -10.26
CA GLY A 126 11.76 -20.42 -11.53
C GLY A 126 10.31 -20.87 -11.73
N THR A 127 9.51 -20.78 -10.67
CA THR A 127 8.12 -21.26 -10.60
C THR A 127 7.20 -20.16 -10.08
N LEU A 128 5.91 -20.28 -10.41
CA LEU A 128 4.86 -19.65 -9.64
C LEU A 128 4.50 -20.64 -8.54
N SER A 129 4.60 -20.20 -7.28
CA SER A 129 4.37 -21.06 -6.12
C SER A 129 3.12 -20.63 -5.36
N HIS A 130 2.49 -21.62 -4.74
CA HIS A 130 1.42 -21.47 -3.78
C HIS A 130 1.93 -21.91 -2.41
N ALA A 131 1.64 -21.13 -1.38
CA ALA A 131 1.86 -21.49 0.01
C ALA A 131 0.57 -21.38 0.80
N THR A 132 0.28 -22.39 1.63
CA THR A 132 -0.86 -22.37 2.54
C THR A 132 -0.45 -22.83 3.93
N LYS A 133 -1.13 -22.30 4.94
CA LYS A 133 -0.88 -22.66 6.33
C LYS A 133 -1.76 -23.84 6.75
N ALA A 134 -1.19 -25.05 6.71
CA ALA A 134 -1.88 -26.27 7.08
C ALA A 134 -1.61 -26.61 8.55
N GLY A 135 -2.44 -26.10 9.45
CA GLY A 135 -2.18 -26.17 10.90
C GLY A 135 -1.07 -25.20 11.31
N ASP A 136 0.01 -25.72 11.92
CA ASP A 136 1.13 -24.90 12.40
C ASP A 136 2.31 -24.84 11.40
N GLU A 137 2.17 -25.45 10.21
CA GLU A 137 3.24 -25.52 9.20
C GLU A 137 2.79 -24.91 7.86
N TRP A 138 3.73 -24.23 7.20
CA TRP A 138 3.56 -23.77 5.83
C TRP A 138 3.83 -24.92 4.86
N VAL A 139 2.86 -25.17 3.97
CA VAL A 139 2.99 -26.10 2.86
C VAL A 139 3.17 -25.28 1.59
N VAL A 140 4.33 -25.42 0.96
CA VAL A 140 4.68 -24.76 -0.29
C VAL A 140 4.66 -25.77 -1.43
N GLU A 141 4.03 -25.41 -2.55
CA GLU A 141 4.01 -26.20 -3.77
C GLU A 141 4.14 -25.31 -5.02
N ALA A 142 4.71 -25.86 -6.08
CA ALA A 142 4.75 -25.19 -7.38
C ALA A 142 3.40 -25.34 -8.10
N ILE A 143 2.85 -24.22 -8.55
CA ILE A 143 1.67 -24.17 -9.43
C ILE A 143 2.11 -24.59 -10.85
N GLU A 144 3.10 -23.89 -11.40
CA GLU A 144 3.72 -24.19 -12.69
C GLU A 144 5.08 -23.50 -12.87
N ALA A 145 5.77 -23.81 -13.96
CA ALA A 145 7.05 -23.19 -14.30
C ALA A 145 6.87 -21.77 -14.84
N GLY A 146 7.71 -20.84 -14.39
CA GLY A 146 7.57 -19.42 -14.65
C GLY A 146 6.31 -18.83 -14.02
N GLY A 147 5.90 -17.65 -14.49
CA GLY A 147 4.76 -16.94 -13.94
C GLY A 147 5.18 -15.74 -13.10
N ARG A 148 4.51 -14.60 -13.29
CA ARG A 148 4.80 -13.34 -12.59
C ARG A 148 3.53 -12.51 -12.42
N GLY A 149 3.55 -11.57 -11.48
CA GLY A 149 2.45 -10.61 -11.27
C GLY A 149 1.12 -11.32 -11.02
N ALA A 150 1.10 -12.27 -10.09
CA ALA A 150 -0.06 -13.11 -9.85
C ALA A 150 -1.16 -12.37 -9.06
N ALA A 151 -2.42 -12.67 -9.38
CA ALA A 151 -3.60 -12.23 -8.65
C ALA A 151 -4.41 -13.47 -8.22
N LEU A 152 -4.64 -13.59 -6.92
CA LEU A 152 -5.36 -14.70 -6.30
C LEU A 152 -6.78 -14.27 -5.90
N ALA A 153 -7.75 -15.16 -6.12
CA ALA A 153 -9.09 -15.08 -5.55
C ALA A 153 -9.60 -16.48 -5.20
N ILE A 154 -10.50 -16.58 -4.22
CA ILE A 154 -11.08 -17.86 -3.76
C ILE A 154 -12.59 -17.79 -3.96
N ASP A 155 -13.15 -18.75 -4.69
CA ASP A 155 -14.58 -18.75 -5.01
C ASP A 155 -15.49 -19.25 -3.90
N GLY A 156 -16.79 -19.16 -4.16
CA GLY A 156 -17.83 -19.60 -3.23
C GLY A 156 -17.79 -21.10 -2.90
N GLU A 157 -17.06 -21.92 -3.65
CA GLU A 157 -16.87 -23.35 -3.42
C GLU A 157 -15.50 -23.66 -2.78
N GLY A 158 -14.66 -22.64 -2.56
CA GLY A 158 -13.30 -22.79 -2.01
C GLY A 158 -12.24 -23.12 -3.06
N VAL A 159 -12.54 -22.97 -4.35
CA VAL A 159 -11.55 -23.14 -5.43
C VAL A 159 -10.66 -21.90 -5.48
N LEU A 160 -9.36 -22.11 -5.38
CA LEU A 160 -8.39 -21.03 -5.62
C LEU A 160 -8.27 -20.79 -7.12
N HIS A 161 -8.32 -19.52 -7.50
CA HIS A 161 -8.10 -19.05 -8.85
C HIS A 161 -6.92 -18.09 -8.87
N VAL A 162 -5.96 -18.38 -9.74
CA VAL A 162 -4.75 -17.58 -9.91
C VAL A 162 -4.66 -17.13 -11.35
N LEU A 163 -4.71 -15.81 -11.57
CA LEU A 163 -4.30 -15.23 -12.84
C LEU A 163 -2.85 -14.79 -12.73
N HIS A 164 -2.05 -15.10 -13.75
CA HIS A 164 -0.67 -14.64 -13.80
C HIS A 164 -0.21 -14.38 -15.22
N GLU A 165 0.83 -13.57 -15.34
CA GLU A 165 1.49 -13.36 -16.61
C GLU A 165 2.40 -14.54 -16.95
N SER A 166 2.49 -14.86 -18.23
CA SER A 166 3.48 -15.77 -18.81
C SER A 166 4.14 -15.09 -20.02
N ASP A 167 5.03 -15.81 -20.70
CA ASP A 167 5.65 -15.31 -21.93
C ASP A 167 4.67 -15.32 -23.12
N ASP A 168 3.64 -16.17 -23.08
CA ASP A 168 2.67 -16.37 -24.15
C ASP A 168 1.33 -15.64 -23.92
N GLY A 169 1.19 -14.90 -22.79
CA GLY A 169 -0.02 -14.16 -22.44
C GLY A 169 -0.39 -14.30 -20.97
N LEU A 170 -1.69 -14.28 -20.68
CA LEU A 170 -2.23 -14.52 -19.34
C LEU A 170 -2.65 -15.97 -19.20
N ARG A 171 -2.32 -16.56 -18.05
CA ARG A 171 -2.71 -17.91 -17.67
C ARG A 171 -3.62 -17.89 -16.45
N HIS A 172 -4.51 -18.87 -16.38
CA HIS A 172 -5.45 -19.09 -15.30
C HIS A 172 -5.22 -20.46 -14.69
N ALA A 173 -4.63 -20.50 -13.50
CA ALA A 173 -4.45 -21.71 -12.72
C ALA A 173 -5.56 -21.85 -11.67
N ARG A 174 -5.96 -23.10 -11.40
CA ARG A 174 -7.03 -23.42 -10.46
C ARG A 174 -6.65 -24.61 -9.59
N LEU A 175 -6.88 -24.52 -8.28
CA LEU A 175 -6.68 -25.63 -7.35
C LEU A 175 -8.00 -26.35 -7.10
N GLY A 176 -8.13 -27.56 -7.65
CA GLY A 176 -9.28 -28.44 -7.43
C GLY A 176 -8.89 -29.74 -6.70
N ALA A 177 -9.83 -30.69 -6.62
CA ALA A 177 -9.62 -31.96 -5.93
C ALA A 177 -8.51 -32.85 -6.52
N GLU A 178 -8.13 -32.64 -7.79
CA GLU A 178 -7.06 -33.38 -8.47
C GLU A 178 -5.72 -32.62 -8.49
N GLY A 179 -5.65 -31.47 -7.81
CA GLY A 179 -4.50 -30.56 -7.80
C GLY A 179 -4.66 -29.36 -8.74
N TRP A 180 -3.53 -28.74 -9.07
CA TRP A 180 -3.46 -27.57 -9.95
C TRP A 180 -3.73 -27.93 -11.42
N ALA A 181 -4.55 -27.12 -12.08
CA ALA A 181 -4.74 -27.15 -13.52
C ALA A 181 -4.71 -25.74 -14.09
N SER A 182 -4.01 -25.55 -15.21
CA SER A 182 -3.80 -24.23 -15.82
C SER A 182 -4.20 -24.20 -17.29
N ASP A 183 -4.87 -23.14 -17.69
CA ASP A 183 -5.26 -22.86 -19.08
C ASP A 183 -4.86 -21.45 -19.50
N ASP A 184 -4.88 -21.18 -20.81
CA ASP A 184 -4.69 -19.83 -21.33
C ASP A 184 -5.94 -18.98 -21.06
N ALA A 185 -5.78 -17.86 -20.38
CA ALA A 185 -6.86 -16.88 -20.18
C ALA A 185 -6.96 -15.91 -21.36
N ALA A 186 -5.81 -15.43 -21.85
CA ALA A 186 -5.75 -14.52 -22.99
C ALA A 186 -4.38 -14.60 -23.67
N ARG A 187 -4.37 -14.41 -24.99
CA ARG A 187 -3.14 -14.31 -25.78
C ARG A 187 -2.96 -12.89 -26.34
N PRO A 188 -1.75 -12.33 -26.30
CA PRO A 188 -1.49 -11.01 -26.84
C PRO A 188 -1.53 -11.01 -28.36
N ALA A 189 -1.85 -9.85 -28.95
CA ALA A 189 -1.57 -9.59 -30.35
C ALA A 189 -0.04 -9.52 -30.61
N GLU A 190 0.37 -9.59 -31.88
CA GLU A 190 1.80 -9.47 -32.24
C GLU A 190 2.38 -8.13 -31.77
N GLY A 191 3.47 -8.18 -30.99
CA GLY A 191 4.13 -6.98 -30.45
C GLY A 191 3.46 -6.41 -29.18
N HIS A 192 2.47 -7.10 -28.64
CA HIS A 192 1.79 -6.76 -27.39
C HIS A 192 2.25 -7.66 -26.24
N ARG A 193 2.10 -7.18 -25.01
CA ARG A 193 2.29 -7.93 -23.76
C ARG A 193 1.10 -7.69 -22.85
N LEU A 194 0.53 -8.76 -22.31
CA LEU A 194 -0.51 -8.68 -21.28
C LEU A 194 0.16 -8.64 -19.91
N ALA A 195 -0.20 -7.67 -19.08
CA ALA A 195 0.50 -7.40 -17.83
C ALA A 195 -0.43 -6.92 -16.71
N GLN A 196 0.02 -7.11 -15.48
CA GLN A 196 -0.57 -6.62 -14.24
C GLN A 196 -2.06 -7.00 -14.12
N PRO A 197 -2.38 -8.31 -14.10
CA PRO A 197 -3.74 -8.76 -13.90
C PRO A 197 -4.22 -8.41 -12.48
N SER A 198 -5.50 -8.06 -12.37
CA SER A 198 -6.26 -8.01 -11.13
C SER A 198 -7.43 -8.98 -11.27
N LEU A 199 -7.76 -9.67 -10.19
CA LEU A 199 -8.80 -10.69 -10.15
C LEU A 199 -9.72 -10.43 -8.96
N ALA A 200 -11.03 -10.54 -9.17
CA ALA A 200 -12.00 -10.63 -8.09
C ALA A 200 -13.17 -11.51 -8.50
N ILE A 201 -14.13 -11.66 -7.59
CA ILE A 201 -15.34 -12.45 -7.80
C ILE A 201 -16.54 -11.53 -7.61
N ASP A 202 -17.44 -11.52 -8.58
CA ASP A 202 -18.67 -10.72 -8.49
C ASP A 202 -19.75 -11.39 -7.61
N GLY A 203 -20.84 -10.68 -7.35
CA GLY A 203 -21.95 -11.17 -6.51
C GLY A 203 -22.68 -12.39 -7.09
N ASP A 204 -22.52 -12.67 -8.39
CA ASP A 204 -23.04 -13.87 -9.06
C ASP A 204 -22.07 -15.06 -8.93
N GLY A 205 -20.89 -14.87 -8.33
CA GLY A 205 -19.84 -15.88 -8.22
C GLY A 205 -18.99 -16.06 -9.47
N ARG A 206 -19.05 -15.13 -10.44
CA ARG A 206 -18.19 -15.18 -11.64
C ARG A 206 -16.84 -14.54 -11.34
N LEU A 207 -15.77 -15.07 -11.92
CA LEU A 207 -14.48 -14.39 -11.87
C LEU A 207 -14.51 -13.19 -12.81
N ARG A 208 -13.92 -12.10 -12.33
CA ARG A 208 -13.77 -10.85 -13.06
C ARG A 208 -12.31 -10.49 -13.10
N LEU A 209 -11.83 -10.14 -14.28
CA LEU A 209 -10.45 -9.72 -14.47
C LEU A 209 -10.35 -8.30 -15.02
N ALA A 210 -9.23 -7.68 -14.70
CA ALA A 210 -8.73 -6.50 -15.38
C ALA A 210 -7.24 -6.69 -15.66
N PHE A 211 -6.74 -6.28 -16.82
CA PHE A 211 -5.31 -6.27 -17.11
C PHE A 211 -4.94 -5.19 -18.12
N ARG A 212 -3.65 -4.86 -18.19
CA ARG A 212 -3.10 -3.98 -19.22
C ARG A 212 -2.64 -4.79 -20.42
N ASP A 213 -3.16 -4.44 -21.59
CA ASP A 213 -2.56 -4.81 -22.86
C ASP A 213 -1.59 -3.69 -23.24
N VAL A 214 -0.31 -4.00 -23.37
CA VAL A 214 0.77 -3.03 -23.56
C VAL A 214 1.48 -3.31 -24.88
N ALA A 215 1.60 -2.30 -25.73
CA ALA A 215 2.40 -2.32 -26.95
C ALA A 215 3.30 -1.08 -27.03
N ALA A 216 4.19 -1.03 -28.02
CA ALA A 216 5.08 0.10 -28.19
C ALA A 216 4.29 1.42 -28.43
N GLY A 217 4.26 2.28 -27.41
CA GLY A 217 3.58 3.58 -27.45
C GLY A 217 2.07 3.55 -27.24
N SER A 218 1.50 2.42 -26.81
CA SER A 218 0.07 2.32 -26.47
C SER A 218 -0.17 1.31 -25.36
N SER A 219 -1.16 1.57 -24.52
CA SER A 219 -1.72 0.58 -23.60
C SER A 219 -3.24 0.69 -23.58
N ALA A 220 -3.91 -0.42 -23.28
CA ALA A 220 -5.35 -0.48 -23.11
C ALA A 220 -5.71 -1.34 -21.89
N LEU A 221 -6.68 -0.87 -21.10
CA LEU A 221 -7.29 -1.68 -20.06
C LEU A 221 -8.27 -2.67 -20.71
N HIS A 222 -8.10 -3.94 -20.40
CA HIS A 222 -9.03 -5.00 -20.78
C HIS A 222 -9.77 -5.51 -19.55
N LEU A 223 -11.04 -5.85 -19.75
CA LEU A 223 -11.91 -6.40 -18.74
C LEU A 223 -12.48 -7.72 -19.25
N GLY A 224 -12.81 -8.62 -18.33
CA GLY A 224 -13.33 -9.91 -18.71
C GLY A 224 -14.03 -10.64 -17.59
N THR A 225 -14.80 -11.63 -17.99
CA THR A 225 -15.63 -12.46 -17.13
C THR A 225 -15.36 -13.92 -17.45
N TRP A 226 -15.33 -14.74 -16.42
CA TRP A 226 -15.29 -16.19 -16.54
C TRP A 226 -16.54 -16.82 -15.95
N ASP A 227 -17.24 -17.59 -16.78
CA ASP A 227 -18.40 -18.42 -16.42
C ASP A 227 -18.23 -19.87 -16.88
N GLY A 228 -16.96 -20.30 -17.02
CA GLY A 228 -16.54 -21.57 -17.60
C GLY A 228 -15.60 -21.39 -18.80
N ASP A 229 -15.67 -20.24 -19.46
CA ASP A 229 -14.71 -19.78 -20.46
C ASP A 229 -14.52 -18.25 -20.32
N TRP A 230 -13.41 -17.73 -20.83
CA TRP A 230 -13.09 -16.30 -20.72
C TRP A 230 -13.75 -15.50 -21.84
N THR A 231 -14.58 -14.52 -21.48
CA THR A 231 -15.01 -13.44 -22.38
C THR A 231 -14.27 -12.17 -22.01
N ILE A 232 -13.37 -11.70 -22.87
CA ILE A 232 -12.49 -10.55 -22.61
C ILE A 232 -12.65 -9.52 -23.72
N ALA A 233 -12.74 -8.24 -23.33
CA ALA A 233 -12.81 -7.12 -24.25
C ALA A 233 -12.00 -5.91 -23.75
N PRO A 234 -11.47 -5.08 -24.66
CA PRO A 234 -10.91 -3.79 -24.27
C PRO A 234 -12.03 -2.89 -23.72
N LEU A 235 -11.72 -2.10 -22.69
CA LEU A 235 -12.62 -1.06 -22.20
C LEU A 235 -12.73 0.06 -23.25
N ALA A 236 -13.76 -0.02 -24.11
CA ALA A 236 -13.92 0.86 -25.27
C ALA A 236 -14.80 2.10 -24.98
N ARG A 237 -14.11 3.24 -24.74
CA ARG A 237 -14.46 4.64 -25.11
C ARG A 237 -15.80 5.25 -24.64
N GLY A 238 -15.68 5.99 -23.53
CA GLY A 238 -16.42 7.21 -23.19
C GLY A 238 -15.49 8.36 -22.74
N GLY A 239 -14.28 8.48 -23.30
CA GLY A 239 -13.27 9.47 -22.87
C GLY A 239 -12.22 8.96 -21.88
N LEU A 240 -12.25 7.67 -21.54
CA LEU A 240 -11.30 6.99 -20.63
C LEU A 240 -10.14 6.30 -21.37
N ALA A 241 -9.93 6.65 -22.63
CA ALA A 241 -9.10 5.89 -23.57
C ALA A 241 -7.64 6.35 -23.62
N ASP A 242 -7.20 7.14 -22.65
CA ASP A 242 -5.77 7.37 -22.49
C ASP A 242 -5.14 6.08 -21.96
N PRO A 243 -3.95 5.71 -22.46
CA PRO A 243 -3.29 4.49 -22.04
C PRO A 243 -3.06 4.56 -20.53
N PRO A 244 -3.33 3.49 -19.77
CA PRO A 244 -2.96 3.50 -18.38
C PRO A 244 -1.45 3.70 -18.27
N ASP A 245 -1.03 4.63 -17.42
CA ASP A 245 0.38 4.80 -17.07
C ASP A 245 0.93 3.52 -16.44
N ASP A 246 2.21 3.51 -16.11
CA ASP A 246 2.81 2.39 -15.41
C ASP A 246 2.19 2.22 -14.01
N GLY A 247 1.17 1.37 -13.92
CA GLY A 247 0.44 1.07 -12.70
C GLY A 247 -0.53 -0.09 -12.91
N ALA A 248 -0.52 -1.06 -11.99
CA ALA A 248 -1.47 -2.16 -12.01
C ALA A 248 -2.88 -1.63 -11.74
N PRO A 249 -3.90 -2.00 -12.55
CA PRO A 249 -5.28 -1.76 -12.17
C PRO A 249 -5.61 -2.54 -10.90
N SER A 250 -6.58 -2.05 -10.13
CA SER A 250 -7.15 -2.79 -9.01
C SER A 250 -8.64 -2.95 -9.24
N LEU A 251 -9.11 -4.20 -9.15
CA LEU A 251 -10.50 -4.60 -9.37
C LEU A 251 -11.04 -5.22 -8.09
N ALA A 252 -12.24 -4.82 -7.70
CA ALA A 252 -13.00 -5.42 -6.60
C ALA A 252 -14.50 -5.36 -6.88
N ALA A 253 -15.29 -6.26 -6.29
CA ALA A 253 -16.74 -6.21 -6.34
C ALA A 253 -17.31 -5.63 -5.05
N ASP A 254 -18.39 -4.84 -5.16
CA ASP A 254 -19.17 -4.39 -4.01
C ASP A 254 -20.12 -5.49 -3.51
N ALA A 255 -20.85 -5.23 -2.43
CA ALA A 255 -21.78 -6.19 -1.83
C ALA A 255 -23.00 -6.49 -2.73
N GLU A 256 -23.32 -5.57 -3.64
CA GLU A 256 -24.36 -5.66 -4.66
C GLU A 256 -23.92 -6.47 -5.88
N GLY A 257 -22.63 -6.81 -5.97
CA GLY A 257 -22.02 -7.55 -7.07
C GLY A 257 -21.59 -6.68 -8.26
N THR A 258 -21.65 -5.35 -8.13
CA THR A 258 -21.08 -4.43 -9.11
C THR A 258 -19.57 -4.54 -9.08
N VAL A 259 -18.96 -4.65 -10.25
CA VAL A 259 -17.51 -4.74 -10.38
C VAL A 259 -16.96 -3.34 -10.58
N HIS A 260 -16.01 -2.95 -9.73
CA HIS A 260 -15.34 -1.67 -9.80
C HIS A 260 -13.87 -1.85 -10.13
N VAL A 261 -13.35 -0.96 -10.96
CA VAL A 261 -11.96 -0.95 -11.39
C VAL A 261 -11.40 0.44 -11.21
N VAL A 262 -10.26 0.54 -10.54
CA VAL A 262 -9.47 1.76 -10.43
C VAL A 262 -8.16 1.59 -11.18
N PHE A 263 -7.73 2.66 -11.85
CA PHE A 263 -6.51 2.68 -12.64
C PHE A 263 -6.04 4.12 -12.82
N THR A 264 -4.80 4.26 -13.27
CA THR A 264 -4.15 5.55 -13.51
C THR A 264 -4.02 5.80 -15.00
N SER A 265 -4.33 7.00 -15.46
CA SER A 265 -4.36 7.33 -16.89
C SER A 265 -4.05 8.81 -17.10
N GLY A 266 -2.91 9.11 -17.74
CA GLY A 266 -2.44 10.49 -17.94
C GLY A 266 -2.05 11.18 -16.63
N GLY A 267 -1.58 10.41 -15.65
CA GLY A 267 -1.32 10.80 -14.28
C GLY A 267 -2.56 10.84 -13.41
N GLU A 268 -3.78 10.77 -13.96
CA GLU A 268 -5.02 10.91 -13.17
C GLU A 268 -5.55 9.58 -12.65
N LEU A 269 -6.08 9.58 -11.43
CA LEU A 269 -6.79 8.44 -10.85
C LEU A 269 -8.22 8.34 -11.39
N ARG A 270 -8.52 7.21 -12.03
CA ARG A 270 -9.80 6.89 -12.69
C ARG A 270 -10.51 5.75 -11.97
N HIS A 271 -11.84 5.79 -12.01
CA HIS A 271 -12.71 4.73 -11.52
C HIS A 271 -13.75 4.36 -12.59
N VAL A 272 -14.03 3.07 -12.70
CA VAL A 272 -15.07 2.51 -13.57
C VAL A 272 -15.88 1.50 -12.76
N ALA A 273 -17.20 1.65 -12.75
CA ALA A 273 -18.17 0.66 -12.27
C ALA A 273 -18.82 -0.05 -13.46
N LEU A 274 -18.91 -1.38 -13.43
CA LEU A 274 -19.56 -2.19 -14.44
C LEU A 274 -20.98 -2.54 -13.98
N VAL A 275 -21.94 -1.71 -14.38
CA VAL A 275 -23.36 -1.89 -14.02
C VAL A 275 -24.04 -2.68 -15.13
N GLY A 276 -24.28 -3.98 -14.92
CA GLY A 276 -24.82 -4.86 -15.95
C GLY A 276 -23.91 -4.96 -17.19
N ASP A 277 -22.59 -5.03 -16.96
CA ASP A 277 -21.50 -5.01 -17.96
C ASP A 277 -21.35 -3.70 -18.76
N GLU A 278 -22.12 -2.66 -18.44
CA GLU A 278 -21.93 -1.32 -19.01
C GLU A 278 -21.01 -0.48 -18.10
N PRO A 279 -19.92 0.10 -18.64
CA PRO A 279 -18.99 0.89 -17.85
C PRO A 279 -19.55 2.30 -17.58
N VAL A 280 -19.69 2.63 -16.30
CA VAL A 280 -19.93 3.99 -15.79
C VAL A 280 -18.64 4.46 -15.16
N ALA A 281 -18.16 5.65 -15.51
CA ALA A 281 -16.83 6.08 -15.11
C ALA A 281 -16.78 7.49 -14.56
N ASP A 282 -15.98 7.64 -13.51
CA ASP A 282 -15.79 8.87 -12.77
C ASP A 282 -14.30 9.15 -12.55
N ALA A 283 -13.96 10.43 -12.38
CA ALA A 283 -12.62 10.83 -11.95
C ALA A 283 -12.60 10.93 -10.42
N ILE A 284 -11.65 10.25 -9.79
CA ILE A 284 -11.50 10.25 -8.32
C ILE A 284 -10.79 11.54 -7.88
N ALA A 285 -9.66 11.84 -8.52
CA ALA A 285 -8.80 12.96 -8.17
C ALA A 285 -8.16 13.56 -9.44
N PRO A 286 -8.78 14.57 -10.07
CA PRO A 286 -8.21 15.19 -11.25
C PRO A 286 -6.90 15.92 -10.91
N GLY A 287 -5.82 15.61 -11.62
CA GLY A 287 -4.50 16.22 -11.46
C GLY A 287 -3.64 15.72 -10.29
N ALA A 288 -4.10 14.73 -9.52
CA ALA A 288 -3.23 14.01 -8.59
C ALA A 288 -2.41 13.03 -9.41
N ASP A 289 -1.14 13.35 -9.67
CA ASP A 289 -0.16 12.48 -10.36
C ASP A 289 -0.06 11.14 -9.59
N ALA A 290 -0.95 10.20 -9.88
CA ALA A 290 -1.25 9.05 -9.04
C ALA A 290 -0.66 7.77 -9.64
N SER A 291 -0.18 6.88 -8.78
CA SER A 291 0.31 5.56 -9.17
C SER A 291 -0.11 4.46 -8.19
N ALA A 292 -0.03 3.21 -8.67
CA ALA A 292 -0.28 1.99 -7.92
C ALA A 292 -1.58 2.00 -7.07
N PRO A 293 -2.75 2.29 -7.67
CA PRO A 293 -3.98 2.35 -6.91
C PRO A 293 -4.38 0.96 -6.38
N ARG A 294 -5.03 0.95 -5.21
CA ARG A 294 -5.68 -0.23 -4.61
C ARG A 294 -7.08 0.12 -4.19
N LEU A 295 -8.04 -0.73 -4.53
CA LEU A 295 -9.45 -0.56 -4.22
C LEU A 295 -9.90 -1.57 -3.16
N ALA A 296 -10.67 -1.10 -2.20
CA ALA A 296 -11.45 -1.89 -1.27
C ALA A 296 -12.80 -1.21 -1.01
N PHE A 297 -13.67 -1.85 -0.24
CA PHE A 297 -14.96 -1.29 0.17
C PHE A 297 -15.07 -1.29 1.68
N ASP A 298 -15.68 -0.23 2.22
CA ASP A 298 -16.11 -0.22 3.60
C ASP A 298 -17.38 -1.09 3.81
N PRO A 299 -17.75 -1.40 5.06
CA PRO A 299 -18.96 -2.19 5.36
C PRO A 299 -20.29 -1.56 4.90
N SER A 300 -20.28 -0.27 4.52
CA SER A 300 -21.45 0.43 3.97
C SER A 300 -21.49 0.38 2.44
N GLY A 301 -20.51 -0.26 1.79
CA GLY A 301 -20.39 -0.35 0.33
C GLY A 301 -19.69 0.84 -0.31
N ASN A 302 -19.08 1.74 0.46
CA ASN A 302 -18.36 2.87 -0.10
C ASN A 302 -16.97 2.45 -0.55
N ALA A 303 -16.59 2.86 -1.75
CA ALA A 303 -15.26 2.60 -2.29
C ALA A 303 -14.18 3.40 -1.55
N VAL A 304 -13.11 2.71 -1.17
CA VAL A 304 -11.88 3.27 -0.59
C VAL A 304 -10.73 2.96 -1.54
N VAL A 305 -9.97 3.98 -1.93
CA VAL A 305 -8.85 3.85 -2.86
C VAL A 305 -7.58 4.40 -2.23
N ALA A 306 -6.58 3.55 -2.05
CA ALA A 306 -5.24 3.97 -1.64
C ALA A 306 -4.35 4.15 -2.88
N TYR A 307 -3.53 5.18 -2.90
CA TYR A 307 -2.62 5.44 -4.03
C TYR A 307 -1.39 6.24 -3.59
N ARG A 308 -0.31 6.14 -4.37
CA ARG A 308 0.86 6.99 -4.23
C ARG A 308 0.68 8.24 -5.08
N ASN A 309 0.94 9.40 -4.49
CA ASN A 309 1.06 10.67 -5.21
C ASN A 309 2.53 10.90 -5.58
N GLU A 310 2.80 10.93 -6.88
CA GLU A 310 4.12 11.08 -7.49
C GLU A 310 4.65 12.51 -7.42
N THR A 311 3.76 13.52 -7.34
CA THR A 311 4.17 14.94 -7.32
C THR A 311 4.91 15.27 -6.04
N ASP A 312 4.38 14.83 -4.89
CA ASP A 312 4.93 15.13 -3.57
C ASP A 312 5.48 13.89 -2.85
N ARG A 313 5.47 12.72 -3.51
CA ARG A 313 6.02 11.46 -3.00
C ARG A 313 5.38 11.07 -1.66
N SER A 314 4.06 10.96 -1.67
CA SER A 314 3.26 10.69 -0.47
C SER A 314 2.15 9.67 -0.71
N LEU A 315 1.67 9.05 0.37
CA LEU A 315 0.59 8.07 0.38
C LEU A 315 -0.72 8.78 0.68
N TRP A 316 -1.72 8.52 -0.16
CA TRP A 316 -3.03 9.13 -0.09
C TRP A 316 -4.12 8.07 -0.06
N ILE A 317 -5.28 8.47 0.45
CA ILE A 317 -6.52 7.74 0.26
C ILE A 317 -7.59 8.64 -0.34
N ALA A 318 -8.49 8.03 -1.11
CA ALA A 318 -9.72 8.62 -1.60
C ALA A 318 -10.91 7.77 -1.15
N ARG A 319 -11.94 8.39 -0.60
CA ARG A 319 -13.16 7.73 -0.13
C ARG A 319 -14.36 8.27 -0.89
N SER A 320 -15.17 7.39 -1.44
CA SER A 320 -16.43 7.76 -2.09
C SER A 320 -17.54 7.91 -1.06
N ASP A 321 -18.44 8.87 -1.22
CA ASP A 321 -19.74 8.92 -0.53
C ASP A 321 -20.91 8.53 -1.45
N GLY A 322 -20.59 8.01 -2.64
CA GLY A 322 -21.55 7.68 -3.69
C GLY A 322 -21.80 8.82 -4.69
N GLU A 323 -21.42 10.06 -4.36
CA GLU A 323 -21.55 11.22 -5.27
C GLU A 323 -20.20 11.90 -5.54
N THR A 324 -19.32 11.95 -4.55
CA THR A 324 -18.03 12.63 -4.59
C THR A 324 -16.93 11.80 -3.93
N TRP A 325 -15.69 12.17 -4.22
CA TRP A 325 -14.50 11.56 -3.62
C TRP A 325 -13.84 12.55 -2.67
N ALA A 326 -13.73 12.18 -1.39
CA ALA A 326 -12.94 12.90 -0.40
C ALA A 326 -11.52 12.32 -0.38
N VAL A 327 -10.51 13.17 -0.57
CA VAL A 327 -9.10 12.78 -0.58
C VAL A 327 -8.37 13.32 0.64
N GLU A 328 -7.45 12.53 1.19
CA GLU A 328 -6.56 12.94 2.27
C GLU A 328 -5.17 12.31 2.13
N THR A 329 -4.16 13.03 2.60
CA THR A 329 -2.79 12.52 2.72
C THR A 329 -2.68 11.71 4.00
N VAL A 330 -2.22 10.47 3.88
CA VAL A 330 -1.94 9.57 5.02
C VAL A 330 -0.49 9.72 5.48
N ASP A 331 0.46 9.59 4.55
CA ASP A 331 1.88 9.69 4.87
C ASP A 331 2.64 10.50 3.83
N ALA A 332 3.20 11.65 4.23
CA ALA A 332 4.01 12.52 3.37
C ALA A 332 5.52 12.43 3.63
N ARG A 333 5.99 11.45 4.40
CA ARG A 333 7.40 11.31 4.79
C ARG A 333 8.00 10.02 4.24
N ASN A 334 9.31 10.01 4.10
CA ASN A 334 10.11 8.83 3.77
C ASN A 334 9.76 8.15 2.43
N ASP A 335 9.04 8.86 1.56
CA ASP A 335 8.63 8.40 0.24
C ASP A 335 7.94 7.02 0.28
N PRO A 336 6.68 6.95 0.74
CA PRO A 336 5.96 5.69 0.75
C PRO A 336 5.85 5.14 -0.68
N GLY A 337 6.10 3.84 -0.79
CA GLY A 337 5.99 3.06 -2.01
C GLY A 337 4.54 2.67 -2.31
N GLN A 338 4.38 1.55 -3.01
CA GLN A 338 3.06 1.06 -3.41
C GLN A 338 2.27 0.57 -2.18
N PRO A 339 1.02 1.02 -1.99
CA PRO A 339 0.21 0.53 -0.90
C PRO A 339 -0.39 -0.84 -1.21
N ALA A 340 -0.61 -1.62 -0.17
CA ALA A 340 -1.67 -2.62 -0.07
C ALA A 340 -2.74 -2.08 0.90
N LEU A 341 -4.01 -2.41 0.64
CA LEU A 341 -5.17 -1.83 1.31
C LEU A 341 -6.12 -2.94 1.74
N ALA A 342 -6.57 -2.87 2.99
CA ALA A 342 -7.74 -3.59 3.47
C ALA A 342 -8.62 -2.67 4.33
N VAL A 343 -9.91 -2.98 4.43
CA VAL A 343 -10.86 -2.26 5.28
C VAL A 343 -11.56 -3.28 6.16
N ASP A 344 -11.58 -3.04 7.47
CA ASP A 344 -12.17 -3.97 8.44
C ASP A 344 -13.70 -3.85 8.52
N ARG A 345 -14.30 -4.68 9.37
CA ARG A 345 -15.77 -4.71 9.59
C ARG A 345 -16.30 -3.47 10.32
N GLN A 346 -15.44 -2.68 10.94
CA GLN A 346 -15.77 -1.42 11.60
C GLN A 346 -15.62 -0.23 10.64
N GLY A 347 -15.06 -0.43 9.44
CA GLY A 347 -14.77 0.60 8.47
C GLY A 347 -13.41 1.27 8.67
N ALA A 348 -12.56 0.72 9.55
CA ALA A 348 -11.19 1.18 9.69
C ALA A 348 -10.36 0.71 8.49
N ILE A 349 -9.45 1.57 8.07
CA ILE A 349 -8.57 1.38 6.93
C ILE A 349 -7.24 0.88 7.44
N HIS A 350 -6.70 -0.13 6.77
CA HIS A 350 -5.42 -0.76 7.07
C HIS A 350 -4.54 -0.69 5.81
N LEU A 351 -3.39 -0.05 5.94
CA LEU A 351 -2.45 0.17 4.86
C LEU A 351 -1.11 -0.49 5.18
N LEU A 352 -0.55 -1.17 4.19
CA LEU A 352 0.80 -1.74 4.24
C LEU A 352 1.60 -1.19 3.08
N TYR A 353 2.79 -0.65 3.33
CA TYR A 353 3.62 -0.01 2.31
C TYR A 353 5.09 -0.02 2.73
N HIS A 354 6.00 0.16 1.78
CA HIS A 354 7.42 0.34 2.09
C HIS A 354 7.77 1.82 2.16
N ALA A 355 8.69 2.22 3.03
CA ALA A 355 9.34 3.52 2.92
C ALA A 355 10.52 3.44 1.94
N ALA A 356 10.51 4.17 0.83
CA ALA A 356 11.53 4.02 -0.21
C ALA A 356 12.95 4.45 0.22
N GLY A 357 13.09 5.20 1.32
CA GLY A 357 14.40 5.61 1.83
C GLY A 357 15.20 4.47 2.47
N ASN A 358 14.55 3.59 3.22
CA ASN A 358 15.17 2.52 4.00
C ASN A 358 14.55 1.13 3.74
N PHE A 359 13.50 1.07 2.93
CA PHE A 359 12.70 -0.11 2.59
C PHE A 359 11.98 -0.78 3.77
N ASP A 360 11.86 -0.08 4.90
CA ASP A 360 11.09 -0.56 6.04
C ASP A 360 9.66 -0.88 5.61
N LEU A 361 9.17 -2.04 6.05
CA LEU A 361 7.76 -2.39 5.95
C LEU A 361 6.98 -1.58 6.99
N ARG A 362 6.06 -0.75 6.53
CA ARG A 362 5.26 0.15 7.35
C ARG A 362 3.79 -0.20 7.27
N TYR A 363 3.14 -0.11 8.43
CA TYR A 363 1.71 -0.27 8.59
C TYR A 363 1.10 1.06 9.04
N ALA A 364 -0.09 1.38 8.53
CA ALA A 364 -0.87 2.51 9.01
C ALA A 364 -2.34 2.14 9.14
N THR A 365 -2.99 2.60 10.21
CA THR A 365 -4.42 2.38 10.43
C THR A 365 -5.09 3.58 11.09
N ASN A 366 -6.38 3.78 10.83
CA ASN A 366 -7.22 4.75 11.51
C ASN A 366 -8.26 4.12 12.46
N ALA A 367 -8.06 2.86 12.86
CA ALA A 367 -8.97 2.14 13.78
C ALA A 367 -9.17 2.85 15.12
N PHE A 368 -8.23 3.70 15.51
CA PHE A 368 -8.20 4.46 16.76
C PHE A 368 -8.66 5.93 16.58
N GLY A 369 -9.31 6.24 15.46
CA GLY A 369 -9.81 7.57 15.12
C GLY A 369 -8.79 8.41 14.33
N ASP A 370 -7.56 8.55 14.84
CA ASP A 370 -6.45 9.15 14.12
C ASP A 370 -5.58 8.08 13.44
N TRP A 371 -4.82 8.49 12.40
CA TRP A 371 -3.84 7.60 11.79
C TRP A 371 -2.72 7.24 12.79
N VAL A 372 -2.58 5.96 13.08
CA VAL A 372 -1.46 5.34 13.80
C VAL A 372 -0.53 4.67 12.79
N PHE A 373 0.78 4.74 13.00
CA PHE A 373 1.79 4.20 12.09
C PHE A 373 2.74 3.29 12.85
N GLN A 374 3.07 2.14 12.26
CA GLN A 374 4.01 1.20 12.85
C GLN A 374 5.06 0.78 11.83
N THR A 375 6.31 0.60 12.25
CA THR A 375 7.31 -0.14 11.46
C THR A 375 7.18 -1.61 11.80
N VAL A 376 6.69 -2.41 10.86
CA VAL A 376 6.46 -3.85 11.02
C VAL A 376 7.79 -4.59 10.95
N ASP A 377 8.59 -4.33 9.92
CA ASP A 377 9.86 -5.01 9.70
C ASP A 377 10.89 -4.04 9.09
N ARG A 378 12.15 -4.11 9.54
CA ARG A 378 13.26 -3.24 9.14
C ARG A 378 14.28 -3.91 8.21
N SER A 379 14.06 -5.16 7.84
CA SER A 379 15.01 -5.91 7.04
C SER A 379 15.04 -5.45 5.58
N GLY A 380 14.06 -4.68 5.08
CA GLY A 380 13.83 -4.46 3.63
C GLY A 380 13.39 -5.78 2.95
N GLU A 381 12.77 -5.91 1.78
CA GLU A 381 12.36 -5.03 0.68
C GLU A 381 11.03 -5.60 0.10
N ALA A 382 10.81 -5.55 -1.22
CA ALA A 382 9.53 -5.26 -1.87
C ALA A 382 8.43 -6.34 -1.95
N GLY A 383 7.19 -5.87 -1.94
CA GLY A 383 6.00 -6.60 -2.35
C GLY A 383 5.15 -6.97 -1.14
N THR A 384 3.92 -6.47 -1.10
CA THR A 384 3.05 -6.57 0.07
C THR A 384 1.67 -7.05 -0.32
N ALA A 385 1.19 -8.03 0.44
CA ALA A 385 -0.20 -8.47 0.42
C ALA A 385 -0.76 -8.33 1.83
N ILE A 386 -2.01 -7.87 1.94
CA ILE A 386 -2.71 -7.69 3.20
C ILE A 386 -4.14 -8.25 3.06
N ALA A 387 -4.60 -8.95 4.08
CA ALA A 387 -6.01 -9.30 4.25
C ALA A 387 -6.40 -9.23 5.74
N ILE A 388 -7.69 -9.31 6.00
CA ILE A 388 -8.27 -9.29 7.34
C ILE A 388 -9.17 -10.51 7.48
N ASP A 389 -9.01 -11.25 8.56
CA ASP A 389 -9.74 -12.51 8.76
C ASP A 389 -11.14 -12.35 9.38
N GLY A 390 -11.76 -13.49 9.69
CA GLY A 390 -13.07 -13.60 10.35
C GLY A 390 -13.16 -12.86 11.69
N ASP A 391 -12.05 -12.74 12.39
CA ASP A 391 -11.95 -12.21 13.75
C ASP A 391 -11.40 -10.77 13.78
N GLY A 392 -10.98 -10.25 12.63
CA GLY A 392 -10.43 -8.90 12.49
C GLY A 392 -8.91 -8.84 12.63
N ALA A 393 -8.23 -10.00 12.69
CA ALA A 393 -6.79 -10.03 12.72
C ALA A 393 -6.21 -9.70 11.34
N ILE A 394 -5.13 -8.92 11.31
CA ILE A 394 -4.49 -8.50 10.07
C ILE A 394 -3.48 -9.57 9.67
N GLN A 395 -3.58 -10.03 8.42
CA GLN A 395 -2.74 -11.06 7.83
C GLN A 395 -1.93 -10.46 6.69
N MET A 396 -0.62 -10.63 6.70
CA MET A 396 0.30 -9.99 5.75
C MET A 396 1.28 -10.99 5.16
N GLY A 397 1.47 -10.94 3.85
CA GLY A 397 2.57 -11.62 3.16
C GLY A 397 3.51 -10.61 2.54
N PHE A 398 4.82 -10.80 2.74
CA PHE A 398 5.84 -9.91 2.20
C PHE A 398 7.13 -10.65 1.91
N ALA A 399 7.86 -10.18 0.89
CA ALA A 399 9.22 -10.66 0.63
C ALA A 399 10.23 -9.85 1.44
N THR A 400 11.38 -10.44 1.73
CA THR A 400 12.45 -9.83 2.54
C THR A 400 13.79 -9.78 1.80
N THR A 401 14.75 -9.00 2.29
CA THR A 401 16.07 -8.81 1.63
C THR A 401 16.95 -10.05 1.64
N ASP A 402 16.76 -10.95 2.60
CA ASP A 402 17.35 -12.29 2.57
C ASP A 402 16.65 -13.22 1.57
N SER A 403 15.67 -12.68 0.83
CA SER A 403 14.96 -13.32 -0.28
C SER A 403 13.96 -14.39 0.17
N ASP A 404 13.55 -14.33 1.44
CA ASP A 404 12.52 -15.21 2.00
C ASP A 404 11.12 -14.60 1.79
N LEU A 405 10.13 -15.47 1.57
CA LEU A 405 8.73 -15.11 1.78
C LEU A 405 8.43 -15.20 3.28
N ARG A 406 7.95 -14.10 3.85
CA ARG A 406 7.52 -14.03 5.24
C ARG A 406 6.04 -13.73 5.35
N PHE A 407 5.50 -14.15 6.47
CA PHE A 407 4.14 -13.90 6.89
C PHE A 407 4.15 -13.17 8.23
N ALA A 408 3.29 -12.17 8.37
CA ALA A 408 3.04 -11.53 9.65
C ALA A 408 1.54 -11.54 9.95
N GLY A 409 1.21 -12.01 11.15
CA GLY A 409 -0.13 -11.94 11.74
C GLY A 409 -0.16 -10.90 12.85
N HIS A 410 -1.30 -10.23 12.99
CA HIS A 410 -1.52 -9.25 14.06
C HIS A 410 -2.89 -9.46 14.67
N VAL A 411 -2.88 -9.85 15.93
CA VAL A 411 -4.07 -9.92 16.77
C VAL A 411 -4.21 -8.54 17.37
N GLY A 412 -5.30 -7.84 17.03
CA GLY A 412 -5.55 -6.49 17.54
C GLY A 412 -5.36 -6.44 19.05
N GLY A 413 -4.56 -5.49 19.52
CA GLY A 413 -4.39 -5.22 20.94
C GLY A 413 -5.76 -5.08 21.59
N ASP A 414 -5.95 -5.76 22.71
CA ASP A 414 -7.15 -5.77 23.55
C ASP A 414 -7.39 -4.43 24.27
N GLY A 415 -6.84 -3.35 23.73
CA GLY A 415 -7.22 -1.98 24.03
C GLY A 415 -7.17 -1.61 25.50
N ILE A 416 -6.35 -2.22 26.38
CA ILE A 416 -6.18 -1.69 27.76
C ILE A 416 -4.83 -2.11 28.41
N ASP A 417 -3.86 -1.21 28.46
CA ASP A 417 -3.14 -0.88 29.72
C ASP A 417 -2.90 0.64 29.76
N GLN A 418 -3.87 1.37 30.32
CA GLN A 418 -3.78 2.84 30.48
C GLN A 418 -3.05 3.26 31.77
N ASP A 419 -2.54 2.33 32.59
CA ASP A 419 -2.02 2.65 33.92
C ASP A 419 -0.62 2.10 34.27
N CYS A 420 0.02 1.37 33.36
CA CYS A 420 1.34 0.75 33.55
C CYS A 420 1.42 -0.08 34.85
N SER A 421 0.32 -0.70 35.30
CA SER A 421 0.32 -1.54 36.51
C SER A 421 0.72 -3.00 36.26
N GLY A 422 0.86 -3.40 35.00
CA GLY A 422 1.15 -4.77 34.60
C GLY A 422 0.01 -5.74 34.95
N LYS A 423 -1.22 -5.23 35.00
CA LYS A 423 -2.42 -6.02 35.27
C LYS A 423 -3.43 -5.83 34.16
N ILE A 424 -3.84 -6.95 33.56
CA ILE A 424 -5.06 -7.01 32.77
C ILE A 424 -6.23 -6.91 33.76
N ASP A 425 -6.88 -5.75 33.81
CA ASP A 425 -8.12 -5.57 34.55
C ASP A 425 -9.26 -6.23 33.74
N GLY A 426 -9.76 -7.36 34.26
CA GLY A 426 -10.76 -8.20 33.58
C GLY A 426 -12.22 -7.90 33.88
#